data_AF-A0A9X8DX85-F1
#
_entry.id   AF-A0A9X8DX85-F1
#
_cell.length_a   1.000
_cell.length_b   1.000
_cell.length_c   1.000
_cell.angle_alpha   90.00
_cell.angle_beta   90.00
_cell.angle_gamma   90.00
#
_symmetry.space_group_name_H-M   'P 1'
#
loop_
_entity.id
_entity.type
_entity.pdbx_description
1 polymer ?
#
loop_
_entity_poly.entity_id
_entity_poly.type
_entity_poly.pdbx_seq_one_letter_code
_entity_poly.pdbx_strand_id
1 'polypeptide(L)'
;MCDSVTPSPPFSLLKHDDAFLVEASSTSRLTAIESKPQTTKGTMGGDPLVSPELMKAMLPSRQEWKDDRGKWQQNVSLAPSSRAEVLELQRGRSLLRVRDEIRMTIEAYQALYNTSLSFGIRKTVLAEEGTQEAEDKIAQLQDEIQRLQEQALQWSHRSMVLTSYYANERDKRTTQQHNVVAALQAQIHQFEAFRDLSK
;
A
#
# COMPACT_ATOMS: atom_id res chain seq x y z
N MET A 1 34.13 -39.74 3.19
CA MET A 1 34.08 -39.20 1.82
C MET A 1 34.14 -37.70 1.99
N CYS A 2 35.32 -37.11 1.87
CA CYS A 2 35.55 -35.71 2.21
C CYS A 2 35.24 -34.87 0.99
N ASP A 3 34.10 -34.17 1.00
CA ASP A 3 33.77 -33.17 0.01
C ASP A 3 34.81 -32.06 0.08
N SER A 4 35.67 -31.99 -0.93
CA SER A 4 36.56 -30.85 -1.14
C SER A 4 35.68 -29.66 -1.53
N VAL A 5 35.18 -28.93 -0.54
CA VAL A 5 34.46 -27.66 -0.73
C VAL A 5 35.48 -26.64 -1.21
N THR A 6 35.74 -26.62 -2.52
CA THR A 6 36.39 -25.49 -3.18
C THR A 6 35.39 -24.33 -3.19
N PRO A 7 35.72 -23.19 -2.57
CA PRO A 7 34.78 -22.06 -2.50
C PRO A 7 34.47 -21.50 -3.88
N SER A 8 33.23 -21.05 -4.08
CA SER A 8 32.73 -20.56 -5.36
C SER A 8 33.29 -19.15 -5.63
N PRO A 9 34.15 -18.95 -6.64
CA PRO A 9 34.67 -17.63 -6.96
C PRO A 9 33.57 -16.72 -7.52
N PRO A 10 33.70 -15.38 -7.39
CA PRO A 10 32.80 -14.42 -8.00
C PRO A 10 32.84 -14.53 -9.53
N PHE A 11 31.65 -14.43 -10.15
CA PHE A 11 31.49 -14.59 -11.59
C PHE A 11 32.49 -13.74 -12.38
N SER A 12 33.23 -14.39 -13.29
CA SER A 12 34.18 -13.73 -14.17
C SER A 12 34.16 -14.34 -15.55
N LEU A 13 34.45 -13.50 -16.54
CA LEU A 13 34.55 -13.88 -17.95
C LEU A 13 35.97 -14.33 -18.32
N LEU A 14 36.92 -14.28 -17.38
CA LEU A 14 38.29 -14.75 -17.56
C LEU A 14 38.44 -16.19 -17.07
N LYS A 15 39.31 -16.97 -17.72
CA LYS A 15 39.68 -18.31 -17.27
C LYS A 15 40.70 -18.19 -16.13
N HIS A 16 40.44 -18.87 -15.03
CA HIS A 16 41.31 -18.84 -13.86
C HIS A 16 41.88 -20.24 -13.58
N ASP A 17 43.08 -20.29 -13.01
CA ASP A 17 43.68 -21.51 -12.47
C ASP A 17 43.00 -21.91 -11.16
N ASP A 18 43.31 -23.08 -10.61
CA ASP A 18 42.79 -23.49 -9.31
C ASP A 18 43.11 -22.47 -8.20
N ALA A 19 42.13 -22.23 -7.34
CA ALA A 19 42.25 -21.30 -6.22
C ALA A 19 43.17 -21.87 -5.14
N PHE A 20 44.01 -21.02 -4.55
CA PHE A 20 44.88 -21.41 -3.45
C PHE A 20 44.70 -20.47 -2.25
N LEU A 21 44.89 -21.03 -1.05
CA LEU A 21 44.72 -20.30 0.20
C LEU A 21 45.96 -19.45 0.47
N VAL A 22 45.77 -18.14 0.63
CA VAL A 22 46.86 -17.20 0.92
C VAL A 22 47.03 -16.99 2.42
N GLU A 23 45.93 -16.97 3.18
CA GLU A 23 45.97 -16.71 4.62
C GLU A 23 44.88 -17.53 5.33
N ALA A 24 45.27 -18.48 6.18
CA ALA A 24 44.35 -19.29 6.98
C ALA A 24 43.91 -18.53 8.24
N SER A 25 42.62 -18.54 8.58
CA SER A 25 42.14 -17.96 9.84
C SER A 25 42.72 -18.71 11.04
N SER A 26 42.97 -18.00 12.15
CA SER A 26 43.70 -18.50 13.34
C SER A 26 43.15 -19.79 13.95
N THR A 27 41.89 -20.15 13.64
CA THR A 27 41.20 -21.35 14.11
C THR A 27 41.48 -22.60 13.27
N SER A 28 42.11 -22.48 12.09
CA SER A 28 42.22 -23.57 11.10
C SER A 28 43.60 -24.26 11.05
N ARG A 29 44.56 -23.87 11.90
CA ARG A 29 45.94 -24.42 11.88
C ARG A 29 46.06 -25.91 12.20
N LEU A 30 45.00 -26.57 12.67
CA LEU A 30 45.06 -27.98 13.08
C LEU A 30 44.71 -28.99 11.96
N THR A 31 44.32 -28.55 10.75
CA THR A 31 43.94 -29.48 9.67
C THR A 31 44.38 -29.07 8.26
N ALA A 32 45.30 -28.11 8.11
CA ALA A 32 45.78 -27.69 6.80
C ALA A 32 46.85 -28.67 6.27
N ILE A 33 46.44 -29.58 5.39
CA ILE A 33 47.37 -30.30 4.51
C ILE A 33 47.92 -29.28 3.52
N GLU A 34 49.22 -28.99 3.61
CA GLU A 34 49.95 -28.17 2.64
C GLU A 34 49.80 -28.78 1.24
N SER A 35 49.02 -28.15 0.37
CA SER A 35 49.08 -28.43 -1.06
C SER A 35 50.37 -27.81 -1.61
N LYS A 36 51.38 -28.67 -1.76
CA LYS A 36 52.67 -28.39 -2.40
C LYS A 36 52.43 -27.68 -3.76
N PRO A 37 53.19 -26.63 -4.11
CA PRO A 37 53.04 -25.97 -5.40
C PRO A 37 53.30 -27.00 -6.51
N GLN A 38 52.31 -27.17 -7.40
CA GLN A 38 52.44 -28.03 -8.57
C GLN A 38 53.58 -27.51 -9.45
N THR A 39 54.72 -28.18 -9.37
CA THR A 39 55.79 -28.05 -10.36
C THR A 39 55.37 -28.84 -11.58
N THR A 40 54.89 -28.16 -12.61
CA THR A 40 54.61 -28.79 -13.91
C THR A 40 55.94 -29.20 -14.54
N LYS A 41 56.17 -30.52 -14.64
CA LYS A 41 57.21 -31.08 -15.50
C LYS A 41 56.80 -30.84 -16.95
N GLY A 42 57.58 -30.07 -17.69
CA GLY A 42 57.40 -29.87 -19.12
C GLY A 42 58.54 -29.10 -19.78
N THR A 43 59.48 -29.86 -20.34
CA THR A 43 60.30 -29.59 -21.54
C THR A 43 61.17 -28.32 -21.59
N MET A 44 62.48 -28.59 -21.64
CA MET A 44 63.57 -27.68 -22.01
C MET A 44 63.32 -27.01 -23.37
N GLY A 45 63.34 -25.68 -23.40
CA GLY A 45 63.41 -24.89 -24.65
C GLY A 45 62.65 -23.57 -24.60
N GLY A 46 63.23 -22.54 -23.98
CA GLY A 46 62.71 -21.17 -24.05
C GLY A 46 63.42 -20.23 -23.07
N ASP A 47 63.81 -19.04 -23.53
CA ASP A 47 64.66 -18.04 -22.86
C ASP A 47 64.31 -17.71 -21.39
N PRO A 48 65.31 -17.38 -20.54
CA PRO A 48 65.14 -17.17 -19.09
C PRO A 48 64.63 -15.77 -18.68
N LEU A 49 64.14 -14.94 -19.60
CA LEU A 49 63.92 -13.52 -19.31
C LEU A 49 62.57 -13.16 -18.64
N VAL A 50 61.60 -14.07 -18.56
CA VAL A 50 60.33 -13.80 -17.85
C VAL A 50 59.84 -15.05 -17.11
N SER A 51 59.98 -15.05 -15.79
CA SER A 51 59.43 -16.12 -14.95
C SER A 51 57.90 -16.12 -14.99
N PRO A 52 57.23 -17.30 -14.98
CA PRO A 52 55.77 -17.42 -14.98
C PRO A 52 55.11 -16.63 -13.83
N GLU A 53 55.78 -16.53 -12.68
CA GLU A 53 55.31 -15.75 -11.52
C GLU A 53 55.27 -14.24 -11.78
N LEU A 54 56.30 -13.71 -12.46
CA LEU A 54 56.34 -12.32 -12.86
C LEU A 54 55.22 -12.03 -13.87
N MET A 55 55.01 -12.94 -14.81
CA MET A 55 53.92 -12.86 -15.79
C MET A 55 52.54 -12.85 -15.12
N LYS A 56 52.35 -13.67 -14.08
CA LYS A 56 51.14 -13.73 -13.24
C LYS A 56 50.96 -12.49 -12.36
N ALA A 57 52.02 -11.73 -12.07
CA ALA A 57 51.98 -10.47 -11.34
C ALA A 57 51.67 -9.27 -12.25
N MET A 58 52.03 -9.36 -13.54
CA MET A 58 51.76 -8.33 -14.55
C MET A 58 50.32 -8.36 -15.10
N LEU A 59 49.59 -9.46 -14.91
CA LEU A 59 48.19 -9.57 -15.34
C LEU A 59 47.25 -8.87 -14.33
N PRO A 60 46.39 -7.94 -14.78
CA PRO A 60 45.43 -7.29 -13.92
C PRO A 60 44.27 -8.25 -13.59
N SER A 61 43.78 -8.15 -12.35
CA SER A 61 42.70 -8.97 -11.75
C SER A 61 43.14 -10.32 -11.18
N ARG A 62 43.88 -10.30 -10.07
CA ARG A 62 43.85 -11.41 -9.10
C ARG A 62 42.51 -11.33 -8.37
N GLN A 63 41.70 -12.39 -8.46
CA GLN A 63 40.52 -12.46 -7.64
C GLN A 63 40.93 -12.85 -6.23
N GLU A 64 40.72 -11.93 -5.31
CA GLU A 64 40.84 -12.16 -3.88
C GLU A 64 39.43 -12.17 -3.31
N TRP A 65 39.02 -13.27 -2.69
CA TRP A 65 37.81 -13.30 -1.89
C TRP A 65 38.13 -13.85 -0.51
N LYS A 66 37.28 -13.49 0.45
CA LYS A 66 37.46 -13.84 1.85
C LYS A 66 36.28 -14.67 2.29
N ASP A 67 36.58 -15.87 2.78
CA ASP A 67 35.62 -16.76 3.42
C ASP A 67 35.97 -16.93 4.90
N ASP A 68 35.11 -17.61 5.66
CA ASP A 68 35.32 -17.91 7.09
C ASP A 68 36.61 -18.70 7.37
N ARG A 69 37.12 -19.42 6.36
CA ARG A 69 38.34 -20.24 6.43
C ARG A 69 39.62 -19.46 6.12
N GLY A 70 39.51 -18.28 5.52
CA GLY A 70 40.68 -17.48 5.14
C GLY A 70 40.53 -16.71 3.84
N LYS A 71 41.63 -16.07 3.44
CA LYS A 71 41.73 -15.30 2.19
C LYS A 71 42.19 -16.24 1.07
N TRP A 72 41.36 -16.36 0.04
CA TRP A 72 41.65 -17.12 -1.16
C TRP A 72 42.13 -16.18 -2.26
N GLN A 73 43.06 -16.67 -3.06
CA GLN A 73 43.48 -15.98 -4.26
C GLN A 73 43.44 -16.94 -5.44
N GLN A 74 42.93 -16.43 -6.54
CA GLN A 74 42.88 -17.15 -7.80
C GLN A 74 43.49 -16.30 -8.90
N ASN A 75 44.39 -16.91 -9.64
CA ASN A 75 45.13 -16.21 -10.69
C ASN A 75 44.54 -16.56 -12.05
N VAL A 76 44.67 -15.63 -13.00
CA VAL A 76 44.25 -15.86 -14.39
C VAL A 76 45.15 -16.92 -15.02
N SER A 77 44.53 -17.84 -15.76
CA SER A 77 45.23 -18.92 -16.47
C SER A 77 46.10 -18.34 -17.58
N LEU A 78 47.37 -18.74 -17.59
CA LEU A 78 48.33 -18.41 -18.66
C LEU A 78 48.17 -19.31 -19.91
N ALA A 79 47.32 -20.34 -19.84
CA ALA A 79 47.06 -21.21 -20.98
C ALA A 79 46.39 -20.40 -22.11
N PRO A 80 46.89 -20.49 -23.37
CA PRO A 80 46.29 -19.78 -24.49
C PRO A 80 44.84 -20.23 -24.66
N SER A 81 43.93 -19.26 -24.83
CA SER A 81 42.50 -19.56 -24.93
C SER A 81 42.21 -20.33 -26.22
N SER A 82 41.39 -21.38 -26.10
CA SER A 82 40.99 -22.15 -27.27
C SER A 82 39.87 -21.44 -28.05
N ARG A 83 39.77 -21.68 -29.36
CA ARG A 83 38.69 -21.13 -30.20
C ARG A 83 37.29 -21.48 -29.65
N ALA A 84 37.13 -22.69 -29.08
CA ALA A 84 35.87 -23.11 -28.48
C ALA A 84 35.54 -22.28 -27.24
N GLU A 85 36.52 -22.04 -26.36
CA GLU A 85 36.35 -21.19 -25.16
C GLU A 85 35.94 -19.76 -25.51
N VAL A 86 36.58 -19.15 -26.53
CA VAL A 86 36.22 -17.80 -26.97
C VAL A 86 34.78 -17.73 -27.48
N LEU A 87 34.31 -18.75 -28.23
CA LEU A 87 32.94 -18.80 -28.73
C LEU A 87 31.91 -18.99 -27.61
N GLU A 88 32.21 -19.80 -26.59
CA GLU A 88 31.36 -19.97 -25.42
C GLU A 88 31.25 -18.68 -24.60
N LEU A 89 32.37 -17.99 -24.38
CA LEU A 89 32.41 -16.69 -23.69
C LEU A 89 31.64 -15.61 -24.46
N GLN A 90 31.76 -15.58 -25.79
CA GLN A 90 30.99 -14.65 -26.63
C GLN A 90 29.48 -14.90 -26.52
N ARG A 91 29.05 -16.16 -26.50
CA ARG A 91 27.64 -16.52 -26.29
C ARG A 91 27.16 -16.09 -24.90
N GLY A 92 27.94 -16.38 -23.86
CA GLY A 92 27.63 -15.97 -22.48
C GLY A 92 27.48 -14.45 -22.35
N ARG A 93 28.39 -13.68 -22.95
CA ARG A 93 28.32 -12.21 -22.93
C ARG A 93 27.10 -11.67 -23.67
N SER A 94 26.73 -12.25 -24.81
CA SER A 94 25.52 -11.86 -25.54
C SER A 94 24.25 -12.14 -24.74
N LEU A 95 24.17 -13.29 -24.06
CA LEU A 95 23.04 -13.64 -23.19
C LEU A 95 22.93 -12.69 -21.99
N LEU A 96 24.05 -12.26 -21.39
CA LEU A 96 24.04 -11.28 -20.30
C LEU A 96 23.44 -9.94 -20.75
N ARG A 97 23.80 -9.46 -21.95
CA ARG A 97 23.21 -8.23 -22.49
C ARG A 97 21.69 -8.37 -22.67
N VAL A 98 21.23 -9.45 -23.28
CA VAL A 98 19.79 -9.71 -23.49
C VAL A 98 19.06 -9.80 -22.15
N ARG A 99 19.65 -10.46 -21.14
CA ARG A 99 19.08 -10.53 -19.79
C ARG A 99 18.94 -9.15 -19.15
N ASP A 100 19.97 -8.32 -19.25
CA ASP A 100 19.96 -6.99 -18.64
C ASP A 100 18.96 -6.07 -19.34
N GLU A 101 18.79 -6.20 -20.65
CA GLU A 101 17.75 -5.51 -21.43
C GLU A 101 16.33 -5.96 -21.02
N ILE A 102 16.10 -7.27 -20.83
CA ILE A 102 14.83 -7.79 -20.33
C ILE A 102 14.56 -7.28 -18.89
N ARG A 103 15.57 -7.22 -18.03
CA ARG A 103 15.41 -6.68 -16.67
C ARG A 103 15.01 -5.20 -16.71
N MET A 104 15.68 -4.39 -17.53
CA MET A 104 15.29 -2.99 -17.72
C MET A 104 13.85 -2.83 -18.22
N THR A 105 13.41 -3.68 -19.17
CA THR A 105 12.02 -3.59 -19.67
C THR A 105 10.99 -3.98 -18.61
N ILE A 106 11.28 -5.02 -17.81
CA ILE A 106 10.41 -5.42 -16.69
C ILE A 106 10.29 -4.29 -15.66
N GLU A 107 11.41 -3.67 -15.28
CA GLU A 107 11.41 -2.54 -14.34
C GLU A 107 10.60 -1.35 -14.88
N ALA A 108 10.74 -1.02 -16.16
CA ALA A 108 9.96 0.03 -16.80
C ALA A 108 8.44 -0.29 -16.80
N TYR A 109 8.05 -1.52 -17.11
CA TYR A 109 6.64 -1.94 -17.06
C TYR A 109 6.07 -1.92 -15.64
N GLN A 110 6.83 -2.35 -14.64
CA GLN A 110 6.43 -2.26 -13.24
C GLN A 110 6.19 -0.81 -12.81
N ALA A 111 7.11 0.10 -13.17
CA ALA A 111 6.96 1.53 -12.87
C ALA A 111 5.72 2.14 -13.54
N LEU A 112 5.46 1.79 -14.80
CA LEU A 112 4.27 2.25 -15.51
C LEU A 112 2.98 1.71 -14.86
N TYR A 113 2.93 0.42 -14.57
CA TYR A 113 1.79 -0.21 -13.91
C TYR A 113 1.50 0.42 -12.54
N ASN A 114 2.53 0.60 -11.70
CA ASN A 114 2.38 1.25 -10.40
C ASN A 114 1.87 2.69 -10.54
N THR A 115 2.33 3.41 -11.54
CA THR A 115 1.86 4.78 -11.84
C THR A 115 0.41 4.79 -12.29
N SER A 116 0.01 3.88 -13.19
CA SER A 116 -1.36 3.73 -13.67
C SER A 116 -2.32 3.30 -12.56
N LEU A 117 -1.92 2.34 -11.71
CA LEU A 117 -2.70 1.91 -10.56
C LEU A 117 -2.89 3.05 -9.55
N SER A 118 -1.81 3.78 -9.24
CA SER A 118 -1.86 4.95 -8.36
C SER A 118 -2.73 6.08 -8.93
N PHE A 119 -2.79 6.22 -10.26
CA PHE A 119 -3.72 7.15 -10.91
C PHE A 119 -5.17 6.68 -10.76
N GLY A 120 -5.44 5.40 -10.95
CA GLY A 120 -6.77 4.81 -10.73
C GLY A 120 -7.28 5.02 -9.32
N ILE A 121 -6.47 4.67 -8.31
CA ILE A 121 -6.82 4.85 -6.88
C ILE A 121 -7.08 6.33 -6.57
N ARG A 122 -6.25 7.25 -7.06
CA ARG A 122 -6.51 8.69 -6.86
C ARG A 122 -7.81 9.15 -7.48
N LYS A 123 -8.18 8.61 -8.65
CA LYS A 123 -9.45 8.95 -9.30
C LYS A 123 -10.66 8.41 -8.54
N THR A 124 -10.56 7.22 -7.94
CA THR A 124 -11.64 6.67 -7.10
C THR A 124 -11.81 7.48 -5.83
N VAL A 125 -10.71 7.76 -5.12
CA VAL A 125 -10.75 8.59 -3.88
C VAL A 125 -11.29 9.99 -4.16
N LEU A 126 -10.89 10.61 -5.27
CA LEU A 126 -11.39 11.94 -5.63
C LEU A 126 -12.89 11.93 -5.95
N ALA A 127 -13.41 10.86 -6.56
CA ALA A 127 -14.84 10.71 -6.79
C ALA A 127 -15.59 10.53 -5.46
N GLU A 128 -15.02 9.76 -4.52
CA GLU A 128 -15.57 9.56 -3.18
C GLU A 128 -15.61 10.87 -2.36
N GLU A 129 -14.56 11.69 -2.42
CA GLU A 129 -14.50 12.98 -1.70
C GLU A 129 -15.57 13.95 -2.21
N GLY A 130 -15.76 14.04 -3.54
CA GLY A 130 -16.81 14.87 -4.12
C GLY A 130 -18.23 14.40 -3.76
N THR A 131 -18.44 13.10 -3.61
CA THR A 131 -19.73 12.55 -3.14
C THR A 131 -19.93 12.78 -1.64
N GLN A 132 -18.88 12.66 -0.82
CA GLN A 132 -18.96 12.84 0.63
C GLN A 132 -19.46 14.26 0.99
N GLU A 133 -18.92 15.31 0.36
CA GLU A 133 -19.36 16.68 0.64
C GLU A 133 -20.85 16.87 0.26
N ALA A 134 -21.31 16.22 -0.81
CA ALA A 134 -22.71 16.26 -1.21
C ALA A 134 -23.60 15.47 -0.24
N GLU A 135 -23.16 14.30 0.22
CA GLU A 135 -23.85 13.48 1.21
C GLU A 135 -23.98 14.21 2.56
N ASP A 136 -22.93 14.89 3.02
CA ASP A 136 -22.96 15.68 4.26
C ASP A 136 -23.97 16.84 4.15
N LYS A 137 -24.03 17.53 3.00
CA LYS A 137 -25.05 18.58 2.75
C LYS A 137 -26.47 18.00 2.71
N ILE A 138 -26.66 16.83 2.11
CA ILE A 138 -27.95 16.15 2.09
C ILE A 138 -28.38 15.82 3.53
N ALA A 139 -27.48 15.29 4.36
CA ALA A 139 -27.78 14.98 5.76
C ALA A 139 -28.15 16.24 6.56
N GLN A 140 -27.40 17.33 6.41
CA GLN A 140 -27.71 18.61 7.07
C GLN A 140 -29.08 19.16 6.66
N LEU A 141 -29.40 19.13 5.36
CA LEU A 141 -30.70 19.59 4.86
C LEU A 141 -31.84 18.69 5.32
N GLN A 142 -31.61 17.37 5.44
CA GLN A 142 -32.59 16.43 5.98
C GLN A 142 -32.91 16.72 7.45
N ASP A 143 -31.88 16.96 8.27
CA ASP A 143 -32.05 17.35 9.68
C ASP A 143 -32.80 18.67 9.82
N GLU A 144 -32.49 19.65 8.96
CA GLU A 144 -33.18 20.94 8.96
C GLU A 144 -34.64 20.82 8.56
N ILE A 145 -34.96 20.01 7.54
CA ILE A 145 -36.34 19.69 7.17
C ILE A 145 -37.07 19.03 8.33
N GLN A 146 -36.48 18.04 8.99
CA GLN A 146 -37.09 17.38 10.15
C GLN A 146 -37.37 18.38 11.27
N ARG A 147 -36.38 19.22 11.61
CA ARG A 147 -36.54 20.26 12.63
C ARG A 147 -37.66 21.25 12.28
N LEU A 148 -37.73 21.70 11.03
CA LEU A 148 -38.79 22.61 10.58
C LEU A 148 -40.16 21.93 10.59
N GLN A 149 -40.24 20.64 10.26
CA GLN A 149 -41.47 19.86 10.36
C GLN A 149 -41.94 19.73 11.82
N GLU A 150 -41.04 19.46 12.76
CA GLU A 150 -41.36 19.44 14.20
C GLU A 150 -41.87 20.80 14.68
N GLN A 151 -41.22 21.89 14.27
CA GLN A 151 -41.68 23.24 14.60
C GLN A 151 -43.07 23.51 14.02
N ALA A 152 -43.32 23.16 12.75
CA ALA A 152 -44.62 23.32 12.12
C ALA A 152 -45.70 22.52 12.88
N LEU A 153 -45.39 21.31 13.32
CA LEU A 153 -46.29 20.48 14.12
C LEU A 153 -46.57 21.10 15.50
N GLN A 154 -45.54 21.61 16.17
CA GLN A 154 -45.68 22.33 17.45
C GLN A 154 -46.57 23.55 17.33
N TRP A 155 -46.36 24.38 16.30
CA TRP A 155 -47.19 25.57 16.05
C TRP A 155 -48.62 25.21 15.69
N SER A 156 -48.82 24.19 14.87
CA SER A 156 -50.14 23.67 14.52
C SER A 156 -50.89 23.17 15.74
N HIS A 157 -50.24 22.39 16.61
CA HIS A 157 -50.82 21.94 17.87
C HIS A 157 -51.18 23.12 18.77
N ARG A 158 -50.28 24.09 18.95
CA ARG A 158 -50.52 25.28 19.78
C ARG A 158 -51.70 26.11 19.26
N SER A 159 -51.80 26.26 17.94
CA SER A 159 -52.94 26.93 17.30
C SER A 159 -54.25 26.19 17.58
N MET A 160 -54.27 24.86 17.39
CA MET A 160 -55.44 24.02 17.64
C MET A 160 -55.91 24.10 19.11
N VAL A 161 -54.98 24.02 20.07
CA VAL A 161 -55.29 24.15 21.49
C VAL A 161 -55.96 25.49 21.77
N LEU A 162 -55.38 26.58 21.25
CA LEU A 162 -55.92 27.92 21.45
C LEU A 162 -57.31 28.08 20.83
N THR A 163 -57.53 27.54 19.63
CA THR A 163 -58.85 27.52 18.98
C THR A 163 -59.88 26.76 19.81
N SER A 164 -59.54 25.56 20.32
CA SER A 164 -60.43 24.76 21.17
C SER A 164 -60.79 25.48 22.47
N TYR A 165 -59.83 26.20 23.06
CA TYR A 165 -60.03 27.01 24.26
C TYR A 165 -61.06 28.12 24.01
N TYR A 166 -60.87 28.92 22.95
CA TYR A 166 -61.81 29.99 22.62
C TYR A 166 -63.19 29.47 22.20
N ALA A 167 -63.28 28.30 21.55
CA ALA A 167 -64.54 27.65 21.24
C ALA A 167 -65.32 27.28 22.51
N ASN A 168 -64.66 26.60 23.46
CA ASN A 168 -65.27 26.26 24.75
C ASN A 168 -65.74 27.50 25.52
N GLU A 169 -64.95 28.58 25.50
CA GLU A 169 -65.31 29.81 26.19
C GLU A 169 -66.47 30.54 25.52
N ARG A 170 -66.57 30.46 24.19
CA ARG A 170 -67.74 30.93 23.43
C ARG A 170 -68.98 30.11 23.78
N ASP A 171 -68.87 28.78 23.85
CA ASP A 171 -69.99 27.88 24.17
C ASP A 171 -70.51 28.10 25.59
N LYS A 172 -69.62 28.38 26.55
CA LYS A 172 -70.04 28.79 27.90
C LYS A 172 -70.84 30.08 27.87
N ARG A 173 -70.37 31.10 27.13
CA ARG A 173 -71.07 32.39 27.02
C ARG A 173 -72.43 32.24 26.34
N THR A 174 -72.52 31.46 25.25
CA THR A 174 -73.79 31.22 24.55
C THR A 174 -74.75 30.43 25.42
N THR A 175 -74.28 29.43 26.16
CA THR A 175 -75.10 28.66 27.11
C THR A 175 -75.61 29.55 28.24
N GLN A 176 -74.77 30.42 28.80
CA GLN A 176 -75.19 31.39 29.82
C GLN A 176 -76.24 32.36 29.28
N GLN A 177 -76.03 32.94 28.10
CA GLN A 177 -77.00 33.81 27.44
C GLN A 177 -78.32 33.08 27.18
N HIS A 178 -78.25 31.84 26.67
CA HIS A 178 -79.42 30.99 26.44
C HIS A 178 -80.19 30.73 27.74
N ASN A 179 -79.50 30.37 28.82
CA ASN A 179 -80.12 30.13 30.13
C ASN A 179 -80.81 31.39 30.67
N VAL A 180 -80.18 32.56 30.55
CA VAL A 180 -80.77 33.84 30.99
C VAL A 180 -82.02 34.17 30.15
N VAL A 181 -81.93 34.04 28.82
CA VAL A 181 -83.08 34.28 27.92
C VAL A 181 -84.22 33.30 28.23
N ALA A 182 -83.91 32.01 28.42
CA ALA A 182 -84.90 30.99 28.76
C ALA A 182 -85.59 31.28 30.11
N ALA A 183 -84.84 31.71 31.13
CA ALA A 183 -85.40 32.10 32.42
C ALA A 183 -86.33 33.32 32.30
N LEU A 184 -85.93 34.34 31.54
CA LEU A 184 -86.76 35.52 31.30
C LEU A 184 -88.02 35.16 30.48
N GLN A 185 -87.91 34.30 29.48
CA GLN A 185 -89.05 33.79 28.72
C GLN A 185 -90.03 33.01 29.61
N ALA A 186 -89.52 32.14 30.48
CA ALA A 186 -90.36 31.42 31.45
C ALA A 186 -91.07 32.38 32.41
N GLN A 187 -90.40 33.43 32.87
CA GLN A 187 -90.99 34.45 33.72
C GLN A 187 -92.09 35.25 32.99
N ILE A 188 -91.85 35.63 31.72
CA ILE A 188 -92.87 36.26 30.87
C ILE A 188 -94.10 35.37 30.74
N HIS A 189 -93.90 34.08 30.42
CA HIS A 189 -95.00 33.11 30.33
C HIS A 189 -95.77 32.97 31.66
N GLN A 190 -95.09 32.98 32.80
CA GLN A 190 -95.75 32.99 34.11
C GLN A 190 -96.60 34.25 34.33
N PHE A 191 -96.09 35.43 33.96
CA PHE A 191 -96.86 36.66 34.05
C PHE A 191 -98.05 36.70 33.10
N GLU A 192 -97.91 36.17 31.88
CA GLU A 192 -99.02 36.04 30.92
C GLU A 192 -100.11 35.11 31.48
N ALA A 193 -99.73 33.95 32.03
CA ALA A 193 -100.67 33.04 32.68
C ALA A 193 -101.37 33.69 33.89
N PHE A 194 -100.64 34.44 34.72
CA PHE A 194 -101.23 35.19 35.85
C PHE A 194 -102.21 36.26 35.38
N ARG A 195 -101.87 36.99 34.29
CA ARG A 195 -102.76 37.98 33.68
C ARG A 195 -104.06 37.34 33.18
N ASP A 196 -103.99 36.17 32.59
CA ASP A 196 -105.16 35.48 32.03
C ASP A 196 -106.04 34.83 33.12
N LEU A 197 -105.51 34.56 34.33
CA LEU A 197 -106.31 34.20 35.51
C LEU A 197 -106.98 35.39 36.22
N SER A 198 -106.53 36.62 35.97
CA SER A 198 -107.02 37.86 36.59
C SER A 198 -108.18 38.52 35.81
N LYS A 199 -108.60 37.94 34.69
CA LYS A 199 -109.73 38.38 33.86
C LYS A 199 -110.92 37.45 34.05
#